data_AF-A0A9N9XDK4-F1
#
_entry.id   AF-A0A9N9XDK4-F1
#
_cell.length_a   1.000
_cell.length_b   1.000
_cell.length_c   1.000
_cell.angle_alpha   90.00
_cell.angle_beta   90.00
_cell.angle_gamma   90.00
#
_symmetry.space_group_name_H-M   'P 1'
#
loop_
_entity.id
_entity.type
_entity.pdbx_description
1 polymer ?
#
loop_
_entity_poly.entity_id
_entity_poly.type
_entity_poly.pdbx_seq_one_letter_code
_entity_poly.pdbx_strand_id
1 'polypeptide(L)'
;CTLIHYLIEHLTLFSDTCGGQNKNIQVSALLLHIVKNHPSLQIIEQKFMESGHFYMECQKKCGDFSVHEYENVFKMARMDNNGNKKSFYNTREVNYNEFLDLKKVAQYAIVNKKEDQKGQTVNWLKVKYFKYEKQIPNIL
;
A
#
# COMPACT_ATOMS: atom_id res chain seq x y z
N CYS A 1 32.23 0.73 0.14
CA CYS A 1 30.98 1.33 0.66
C CYS A 1 30.01 0.18 0.94
N THR A 2 30.03 -0.36 2.15
CA THR A 2 29.27 -1.56 2.50
C THR A 2 27.87 -1.11 2.87
N LEU A 3 26.92 -1.25 1.95
CA LEU A 3 25.49 -1.05 2.23
C LEU A 3 25.09 -2.08 3.28
N ILE A 4 24.93 -1.63 4.53
CA ILE A 4 24.30 -2.44 5.57
C ILE A 4 22.83 -2.57 5.16
N HIS A 5 22.48 -3.68 4.51
CA HIS A 5 21.08 -4.05 4.32
C HIS A 5 20.50 -4.35 5.70
N TYR A 6 19.77 -3.40 6.28
CA TYR A 6 18.97 -3.67 7.47
C TYR A 6 17.92 -4.73 7.11
N LEU A 7 18.04 -5.89 7.74
CA LEU A 7 17.05 -6.95 7.65
C LEU A 7 15.83 -6.52 8.45
N ILE A 8 14.84 -5.98 7.75
CA ILE A 8 13.54 -5.67 8.35
C ILE A 8 12.70 -6.95 8.28
N GLU A 9 12.39 -7.49 9.46
CA GLU A 9 11.58 -8.71 9.60
C GLU A 9 10.13 -8.40 9.95
N HIS A 10 9.88 -7.28 10.63
CA HIS A 10 8.55 -6.87 11.07
C HIS A 10 8.29 -5.42 10.71
N LEU A 11 7.18 -5.17 10.03
CA LEU A 11 6.69 -3.85 9.65
C LEU A 11 5.33 -3.59 10.29
N THR A 12 5.19 -2.49 11.03
CA THR A 12 3.90 -2.01 11.53
C THR A 12 3.45 -0.79 10.74
N LEU A 13 2.27 -0.90 10.13
CA LEU A 13 1.59 0.15 9.39
C LEU A 13 0.44 0.69 10.23
N PHE A 14 0.25 2.00 10.19
CA PHE A 14 -0.91 2.64 10.78
C PHE A 14 -1.76 3.22 9.64
N SER A 15 -3.03 2.85 9.59
CA SER A 15 -3.98 3.31 8.59
C SER A 15 -5.17 3.97 9.26
N ASP A 16 -5.71 5.01 8.65
CA ASP A 16 -6.98 5.60 9.09
C ASP A 16 -8.15 4.69 8.67
N THR A 17 -9.28 4.86 9.37
CA THR A 17 -10.50 4.06 9.15
C THR A 17 -11.49 4.78 8.22
N CYS A 18 -11.12 5.89 7.57
CA CYS A 18 -12.05 6.73 6.81
C CYS A 18 -12.71 5.95 5.67
N GLY A 19 -14.05 5.85 5.70
CA GLY A 19 -14.87 5.27 4.64
C GLY A 19 -14.56 3.81 4.25
N GLY A 20 -13.78 3.08 5.05
CA GLY A 20 -13.34 1.72 4.72
C GLY A 20 -12.34 1.63 3.56
N GLN A 21 -11.76 2.74 3.10
CA GLN A 21 -10.83 2.75 1.95
C GLN A 21 -9.59 1.89 2.19
N ASN A 22 -9.02 1.95 3.40
CA ASN A 22 -7.87 1.15 3.79
C ASN A 22 -8.24 -0.27 4.27
N LYS A 23 -9.52 -0.53 4.55
CA LYS A 23 -10.07 -1.84 4.95
C LYS A 23 -10.66 -2.55 3.73
N ASN A 24 -9.84 -2.65 2.69
CA ASN A 24 -10.18 -3.20 1.39
C ASN A 24 -9.31 -4.43 1.11
N ILE A 25 -9.94 -5.47 0.56
CA ILE A 25 -9.31 -6.71 0.11
C ILE A 25 -8.09 -6.45 -0.80
N GLN A 26 -8.11 -5.44 -1.67
CA GLN A 26 -6.99 -5.10 -2.55
C GLN A 26 -5.76 -4.67 -1.76
N VAL A 27 -5.94 -3.90 -0.70
CA VAL A 27 -4.85 -3.49 0.21
C VAL A 27 -4.32 -4.71 0.95
N SER A 28 -5.22 -5.54 1.50
CA SER A 28 -4.82 -6.78 2.17
C SER A 28 -4.06 -7.73 1.24
N ALA A 29 -4.50 -7.87 -0.01
CA ALA A 29 -3.85 -8.72 -1.00
C ALA A 29 -2.47 -8.18 -1.42
N LEU A 30 -2.32 -6.85 -1.51
CA LEU A 30 -1.03 -6.20 -1.71
C LEU A 30 -0.08 -6.49 -0.55
N LEU A 31 -0.51 -6.30 0.70
CA LEU A 31 0.34 -6.52 1.87
C LEU A 31 0.76 -7.99 2.01
N LEU A 32 -0.16 -8.91 1.73
CA LEU A 32 0.14 -10.35 1.69
C LEU A 32 1.16 -10.69 0.59
N HIS A 33 1.01 -10.09 -0.60
CA HIS A 33 1.97 -10.24 -1.69
C HIS A 33 3.36 -9.69 -1.31
N ILE A 34 3.42 -8.56 -0.62
CA ILE A 34 4.69 -7.96 -0.16
C ILE A 34 5.38 -8.87 0.85
N VAL A 35 4.68 -9.33 1.90
CA VAL A 35 5.25 -10.27 2.90
C VAL A 35 5.81 -11.52 2.24
N LYS A 36 5.08 -12.08 1.27
CA LYS A 36 5.49 -13.31 0.59
C LYS A 36 6.76 -13.13 -0.24
N ASN A 37 6.86 -12.03 -0.98
CA ASN A 37 7.93 -11.83 -1.96
C ASN A 37 9.15 -11.07 -1.42
N HIS A 38 9.02 -10.34 -0.31
CA HIS A 38 10.15 -9.63 0.28
C HIS A 38 11.18 -10.62 0.88
N PRO A 39 12.49 -10.40 0.68
CA PRO A 39 13.53 -11.34 1.11
C PRO A 39 13.57 -11.55 2.63
N SER A 40 13.47 -10.47 3.40
CA SER A 40 13.63 -10.51 4.87
C SER A 40 12.32 -10.40 5.65
N LEU A 41 11.24 -9.90 5.03
CA LEU A 41 10.03 -9.54 5.77
C LEU A 41 9.26 -10.81 6.13
N GLN A 42 8.95 -10.97 7.42
CA GLN A 42 8.20 -12.10 7.94
C GLN A 42 6.77 -11.70 8.30
N ILE A 43 6.60 -10.49 8.85
CA ILE A 43 5.33 -10.02 9.39
C ILE A 43 5.05 -8.59 8.93
N ILE A 44 3.83 -8.34 8.48
CA ILE A 44 3.24 -7.00 8.42
C ILE A 44 2.05 -6.95 9.38
N GLU A 45 2.02 -5.94 10.22
CA GLU A 45 0.84 -5.57 11.02
C GLU A 45 0.23 -4.29 10.46
N GLN A 46 -1.04 -4.31 10.10
CA GLN A 46 -1.77 -3.11 9.71
C GLN A 46 -2.76 -2.76 10.81
N LYS A 47 -2.49 -1.69 11.56
CA LYS A 47 -3.30 -1.21 12.68
C LYS A 47 -4.20 -0.06 12.23
N PHE A 48 -5.47 -0.13 12.59
CA PHE A 48 -6.46 0.89 12.25
C PHE A 48 -6.78 1.76 13.45
N MET A 49 -6.67 3.07 13.27
CA MET A 49 -6.99 4.02 14.33
C MET A 49 -8.50 4.16 14.50
N GLU A 50 -8.93 4.43 15.74
CA GLU A 50 -10.34 4.72 16.03
C GLU A 50 -10.75 6.09 15.50
N SER A 51 -11.97 6.17 14.97
CA SER A 51 -12.55 7.42 14.47
C SER A 51 -12.71 8.42 15.62
N GLY A 52 -12.13 9.61 15.49
CA GLY A 52 -12.35 10.73 16.42
C GLY A 52 -11.16 11.17 17.28
N HIS A 53 -10.00 10.50 17.20
CA HIS A 53 -8.91 10.76 18.16
C HIS A 53 -7.56 11.18 17.57
N PHE A 54 -7.40 11.30 16.25
CA PHE A 54 -6.11 11.70 15.67
C PHE A 54 -6.26 12.60 14.45
N TYR A 55 -5.51 13.70 14.49
CA TYR A 55 -5.26 14.59 13.37
C TYR A 55 -4.06 14.05 12.59
N MET A 56 -4.30 13.37 11.46
CA MET A 56 -3.20 12.99 10.57
C MET A 56 -2.80 14.19 9.72
N GLU A 57 -1.50 14.32 9.38
CA GLU A 57 -1.05 15.44 8.54
C GLU A 57 -1.74 15.47 7.18
N CYS A 58 -2.16 14.31 6.65
CA CYS A 58 -2.95 14.22 5.43
C CYS A 58 -4.38 14.78 5.55
N GLN A 59 -4.87 15.05 6.77
CA GLN A 59 -6.12 15.75 7.04
C GLN A 59 -5.96 17.27 7.14
N LYS A 60 -4.72 17.80 7.20
CA LYS A 60 -4.50 19.19 6.77
C LYS A 60 -5.02 19.24 5.35
N LYS A 61 -5.94 20.16 5.05
CA LYS A 61 -6.45 20.39 3.71
C LYS A 61 -5.25 20.44 2.76
N CYS A 62 -4.96 19.34 2.08
CA CYS A 62 -4.18 19.35 0.87
C CYS A 62 -5.03 20.26 -0.02
N GLY A 63 -4.50 21.42 -0.42
CA GLY A 63 -5.23 22.30 -1.33
C GLY A 63 -5.79 21.45 -2.46
N ASP A 64 -7.01 21.75 -2.94
CA ASP A 64 -7.67 20.97 -3.98
C ASP A 64 -6.78 20.94 -5.23
N PHE A 65 -5.84 20.00 -5.29
CA PHE A 65 -4.90 19.90 -6.37
C PHE A 65 -5.68 19.32 -7.54
N SER A 66 -5.95 20.16 -8.52
CA SER A 66 -6.65 19.72 -9.72
C SER A 66 -5.73 18.77 -10.50
N VAL A 67 -6.32 17.82 -11.23
CA VAL A 67 -5.58 16.90 -12.11
C VAL A 67 -4.65 17.68 -13.08
N HIS A 68 -5.01 18.92 -13.42
CA HIS A 68 -4.24 19.81 -14.28
C HIS A 68 -2.92 20.28 -13.67
N GLU A 69 -2.82 20.38 -12.34
CA GLU A 69 -1.56 20.77 -11.67
C GLU A 69 -0.52 19.64 -11.75
N TYR A 70 -0.97 18.37 -11.72
CA TYR A 70 -0.09 17.23 -11.92
C TYR A 70 0.46 17.16 -13.35
N GLU A 71 -0.31 17.58 -14.35
CA GLU A 71 0.16 17.60 -15.74
C GLU A 71 1.38 18.51 -15.91
N ASN A 72 1.38 19.68 -15.26
CA ASN A 72 2.51 20.60 -15.26
C ASN A 72 3.72 20.01 -14.53
N VAL A 73 3.51 19.34 -13.39
CA VAL A 73 4.59 18.62 -12.68
C VAL A 73 5.22 17.56 -13.58
N PHE A 74 4.42 16.75 -14.29
CA PHE A 74 4.94 15.74 -15.21
C PHE A 74 5.65 16.33 -16.43
N LYS A 75 5.17 17.46 -16.96
CA LYS A 75 5.85 18.18 -18.05
C LYS A 75 7.21 18.71 -17.60
N MET A 76 7.28 19.33 -16.43
CA MET A 76 8.52 19.84 -15.85
C MET A 76 9.53 18.72 -15.57
N ALA A 77 9.09 17.56 -15.06
CA ALA A 77 9.96 16.42 -14.82
C ALA A 77 10.55 15.81 -16.11
N ARG A 78 9.85 15.92 -17.25
CA ARG A 78 10.26 15.35 -18.54
C ARG A 78 11.00 16.35 -19.45
N MET A 79 11.01 17.63 -19.11
CA MET A 79 11.41 18.72 -20.01
C MET A 79 12.86 18.63 -20.51
N ASP A 80 13.78 18.00 -19.78
CA ASP A 80 15.18 17.86 -20.24
C ASP A 80 15.48 16.65 -21.10
N ASN A 81 14.57 15.68 -21.20
CA ASN A 81 14.85 14.49 -22.00
C ASN A 81 14.96 14.82 -23.52
N ASN A 82 14.52 16.02 -23.94
CA ASN A 82 14.60 16.50 -25.33
C ASN A 82 15.74 17.52 -25.60
N GLY A 83 16.76 17.59 -24.74
CA GLY A 83 18.11 17.96 -25.19
C GLY A 83 18.58 19.41 -25.05
N ASN A 84 17.88 20.30 -24.33
CA ASN A 84 18.33 21.71 -24.21
C ASN A 84 18.53 22.25 -22.78
N LYS A 85 18.45 21.41 -21.74
CA LYS A 85 18.95 21.68 -20.39
C LYS A 85 19.23 20.34 -19.70
N LYS A 86 19.84 20.36 -18.51
CA LYS A 86 20.03 19.17 -17.67
C LYS A 86 18.92 19.11 -16.61
N SER A 87 18.17 18.03 -16.57
CA SER A 87 17.09 17.86 -15.58
C SER A 87 17.63 17.74 -14.18
N PHE A 88 16.95 18.41 -13.26
CA PHE A 88 17.14 18.22 -11.82
C PHE A 88 16.63 16.84 -11.36
N TYR A 89 15.77 16.19 -12.14
CA TYR A 89 15.13 14.90 -11.87
C TYR A 89 15.66 13.79 -12.77
N ASN A 90 16.02 12.65 -12.17
CA ASN A 90 16.23 11.41 -12.92
C ASN A 90 14.86 10.77 -13.17
N THR A 91 14.42 10.70 -14.44
CA THR A 91 13.12 10.13 -14.81
C THR A 91 13.29 8.77 -15.48
N ARG A 92 12.43 7.81 -15.10
CA ARG A 92 12.33 6.50 -15.74
C ARG A 92 10.89 6.30 -16.21
N GLU A 93 10.74 5.94 -17.48
CA GLU A 93 9.44 5.49 -17.98
C GLU A 93 9.12 4.11 -17.42
N VAL A 94 7.92 3.97 -16.86
CA VAL A 94 7.40 2.71 -16.30
C VAL A 94 6.31 2.18 -17.20
N ASN A 95 6.47 0.95 -17.67
CA ASN A 95 5.47 0.30 -18.52
C ASN A 95 4.30 -0.22 -17.70
N TYR A 96 3.13 -0.33 -18.33
CA TYR A 96 1.94 -0.89 -17.68
C TYR A 96 2.18 -2.30 -17.10
N ASN A 97 2.98 -3.11 -17.77
CA ASN A 97 3.28 -4.49 -17.36
C ASN A 97 4.15 -4.57 -16.09
N GLU A 98 4.76 -3.46 -15.67
CA GLU A 98 5.50 -3.37 -14.41
C GLU A 98 4.58 -3.13 -13.21
N PHE A 99 3.31 -2.76 -13.46
CA PHE A 99 2.31 -2.58 -12.43
C PHE A 99 1.64 -3.91 -12.09
N LEU A 100 1.52 -4.17 -10.79
CA LEU A 100 0.82 -5.34 -10.29
C LEU A 100 -0.70 -5.14 -10.36
N ASP A 101 -1.40 -6.03 -11.05
CA ASP A 101 -2.87 -6.03 -11.09
C ASP A 101 -3.46 -6.56 -9.77
N LEU A 102 -3.76 -5.64 -8.86
CA LEU A 102 -4.29 -5.96 -7.55
C LEU A 102 -5.63 -6.69 -7.58
N LYS A 103 -6.43 -6.57 -8.65
CA LYS A 103 -7.69 -7.31 -8.75
C LYS A 103 -7.42 -8.79 -8.94
N LYS A 104 -6.47 -9.15 -9.81
CA LYS A 104 -6.04 -10.54 -9.99
C LYS A 104 -5.37 -11.07 -8.72
N VAL A 105 -4.54 -10.25 -8.08
CA VAL A 105 -3.90 -10.60 -6.80
C VAL A 105 -4.90 -10.92 -5.70
N ALA A 106 -5.90 -10.07 -5.53
CA ALA A 106 -6.97 -10.28 -4.56
C ALA A 106 -7.77 -11.56 -4.80
N GLN A 107 -7.95 -11.99 -6.05
CA GLN A 107 -8.72 -13.20 -6.39
C GLN A 107 -8.00 -14.47 -5.95
N TYR A 108 -6.69 -14.58 -6.18
CA TYR A 108 -5.94 -15.79 -5.80
C TYR A 108 -5.46 -15.77 -4.35
N ALA A 109 -5.17 -14.59 -3.81
CA ALA A 109 -4.53 -14.47 -2.49
C ALA A 109 -5.52 -14.57 -1.33
N ILE A 110 -6.78 -14.15 -1.53
CA ILE A 110 -7.81 -14.12 -0.49
C ILE A 110 -9.05 -14.87 -0.99
N VAL A 111 -9.15 -16.15 -0.62
CA VAL A 111 -10.24 -17.04 -1.03
C VAL A 111 -11.48 -16.84 -0.16
N ASN A 112 -11.32 -16.83 1.17
CA ASN A 112 -12.41 -16.59 2.12
C ASN A 112 -12.43 -15.12 2.55
N LYS A 113 -13.61 -14.49 2.45
CA LYS A 113 -13.81 -13.06 2.73
C LYS A 113 -14.88 -12.81 3.78
N LYS A 114 -15.63 -13.85 4.15
CA LYS A 114 -16.90 -13.71 4.87
C LYS A 114 -16.88 -14.40 6.21
N GLU A 115 -16.17 -15.51 6.34
CA GLU A 115 -16.29 -16.37 7.52
C GLU A 115 -14.93 -16.55 8.20
N ASP A 116 -14.95 -16.53 9.53
CA ASP A 116 -13.82 -16.90 10.37
C ASP A 116 -13.65 -18.44 10.41
N GLN A 117 -12.56 -18.94 10.97
CA GLN A 117 -12.29 -20.36 11.21
C GLN A 117 -13.41 -21.05 12.03
N LYS A 118 -14.19 -20.28 12.79
CA LYS A 118 -15.36 -20.74 13.57
C LYS A 118 -16.69 -20.66 12.80
N GLY A 119 -16.67 -20.29 11.52
CA GLY A 119 -17.87 -20.10 10.69
C GLY A 119 -18.68 -18.84 11.01
N GLN A 120 -18.11 -17.89 11.77
CA GLN A 120 -18.77 -16.63 12.10
C GLN A 120 -18.53 -15.58 11.02
N THR A 121 -19.57 -14.78 10.71
CA THR A 121 -19.45 -13.71 9.72
C THR A 121 -18.52 -12.59 10.19
N VAL A 122 -17.47 -12.31 9.43
CA VAL A 122 -16.47 -11.29 9.73
C VAL A 122 -16.93 -9.93 9.18
N ASN A 123 -17.08 -8.95 10.07
CA ASN A 123 -17.28 -7.55 9.68
C ASN A 123 -15.94 -6.82 9.60
N TRP A 124 -15.47 -6.62 8.37
CA TRP A 124 -14.18 -5.97 8.08
C TRP A 124 -14.06 -4.57 8.68
N LEU A 125 -15.15 -3.80 8.74
CA LEU A 125 -15.11 -2.43 9.28
C LEU A 125 -14.82 -2.41 10.79
N LYS A 126 -15.22 -3.46 11.51
CA LYS A 126 -14.99 -3.59 12.96
C LYS A 126 -13.59 -4.10 13.31
N VAL A 127 -12.84 -4.62 12.34
CA VAL A 127 -11.48 -5.13 12.56
C VAL A 127 -10.55 -4.00 12.99
N LYS A 128 -9.76 -4.24 14.04
CA LYS A 128 -8.83 -3.26 14.62
C LYS A 128 -7.42 -3.36 14.05
N TYR A 129 -6.99 -4.56 13.67
CA TYR A 129 -5.74 -4.77 12.97
C TYR A 129 -5.81 -6.02 12.10
N PHE A 130 -5.02 -6.05 11.03
CA PHE A 130 -4.74 -7.26 10.25
C PHE A 130 -3.28 -7.66 10.48
N LYS A 131 -3.02 -8.97 10.51
CA LYS A 131 -1.67 -9.52 10.60
C LYS A 131 -1.41 -10.38 9.38
N TYR A 132 -0.34 -10.09 8.66
CA TYR A 132 0.06 -10.82 7.46
C TYR A 132 1.37 -11.53 7.77
N GLU A 133 1.37 -12.86 7.73
CA GLU A 133 2.54 -13.68 8.06
C GLU A 133 3.01 -14.49 6.86
N LYS A 134 4.33 -14.56 6.66
CA LYS A 134 4.92 -15.34 5.56
C LYS A 134 4.72 -16.84 5.74
N GLN A 135 4.70 -17.30 7.00
CA GLN A 135 4.53 -18.72 7.34
C GLN A 135 3.10 -19.21 7.13
N ILE A 136 2.11 -18.33 7.28
CA ILE A 136 0.68 -18.67 7.22
C ILE A 136 -0.03 -17.77 6.21
N PRO A 137 0.26 -17.92 4.89
CA PRO A 137 -0.21 -16.98 3.87
C PRO A 137 -1.73 -17.03 3.61
N ASN A 138 -2.43 -18.05 4.12
CA ASN A 138 -3.85 -18.26 3.85
C ASN A 138 -4.77 -17.77 4.98
N ILE A 139 -4.19 -17.15 6.02
CA ILE A 139 -4.92 -16.68 7.21
C ILE A 139 -4.61 -15.20 7.40
N LEU A 140 -5.66 -14.41 7.68
CA LEU A 140 -5.64 -12.96 7.89
C LEU A 140 -6.11 -12.60 9.29
#